data_AF-A0A2Z6QU95-F1
#
_entry.id   AF-A0A2Z6QU95-F1
#
_cell.length_a   1.000
_cell.length_b   1.000
_cell.length_c   1.000
_cell.angle_alpha   90.00
_cell.angle_beta   90.00
_cell.angle_gamma   90.00
#
_symmetry.space_group_name_H-M   'P 1'
#
loop_
_entity.id
_entity.type
_entity.pdbx_description
1 polymer ?
#
loop_
_entity_poly.entity_id
_entity_poly.type
_entity_poly.pdbx_seq_one_letter_code
_entity_poly.pdbx_strand_id
1 'polypeptide(L)'
;MNSEYQPTYTQDIQVKQPDDIPYELNLLYRASRDDNTAAAFHSKCNNKGPIIVVIKVTNSSQIIEGYNPLSLDSAKNDKSTKDSFIFTDENELQSL
;
A
#
# COMPACT_ATOMS: atom_id res chain seq x y z
N MET A 1 -46.17 -10.70 -11.22
CA MET A 1 -45.25 -9.82 -10.47
C MET A 1 -44.11 -10.69 -9.97
N ASN A 2 -43.05 -10.80 -10.75
CA ASN A 2 -41.77 -11.35 -10.30
C ASN A 2 -40.77 -10.20 -10.45
N SER A 3 -40.41 -9.55 -9.35
CA SER A 3 -39.31 -8.59 -9.34
C SER A 3 -38.01 -9.37 -9.45
N GLU A 4 -37.41 -9.34 -10.63
CA GLU A 4 -36.12 -9.93 -10.90
C GLU A 4 -35.05 -9.19 -10.08
N TYR A 5 -34.29 -9.96 -9.30
CA TYR A 5 -33.14 -9.47 -8.57
C TYR A 5 -32.06 -8.99 -9.55
N GLN A 6 -31.67 -7.72 -9.46
CA GLN A 6 -30.56 -7.14 -10.24
C GLN A 6 -29.33 -7.03 -9.31
N PRO A 7 -28.25 -7.79 -9.55
CA PRO A 7 -27.03 -7.62 -8.76
C PRO A 7 -26.38 -6.27 -9.08
N THR A 8 -26.00 -5.52 -8.05
CA THR A 8 -25.21 -4.30 -8.19
C THR A 8 -23.81 -4.66 -8.69
N TYR A 9 -23.51 -4.29 -9.93
CA TYR A 9 -22.16 -4.36 -10.49
C TYR A 9 -21.26 -3.43 -9.68
N THR A 10 -20.36 -3.99 -8.87
CA THR A 10 -19.15 -3.28 -8.47
C THR A 10 -18.35 -3.03 -9.73
N GLN A 11 -18.10 -1.76 -10.06
CA GLN A 11 -17.12 -1.42 -11.08
C GLN A 11 -15.78 -1.96 -10.61
N ASP A 12 -15.33 -3.08 -11.17
CA ASP A 12 -13.94 -3.45 -11.09
C ASP A 12 -13.15 -2.28 -11.67
N ILE A 13 -12.34 -1.61 -10.84
CA ILE A 13 -11.43 -0.58 -11.31
C ILE A 13 -10.45 -1.29 -12.24
N GLN A 14 -10.75 -1.29 -13.53
CA GLN A 14 -9.85 -1.75 -14.57
C GLN A 14 -8.74 -0.70 -14.68
N VAL A 15 -7.75 -0.76 -13.79
CA VAL A 15 -6.51 -0.03 -13.97
C VAL A 15 -5.89 -0.62 -15.23
N LYS A 16 -6.04 0.08 -16.36
CA LYS A 16 -5.38 -0.26 -17.62
C LYS A 16 -3.88 -0.16 -17.35
N GLN A 17 -3.26 -1.29 -17.04
CA GLN A 17 -1.82 -1.38 -16.82
C GLN A 17 -1.17 -0.94 -18.16
N PRO A 18 -0.34 0.12 -18.21
CA PRO A 18 0.39 0.44 -19.42
C PRO A 18 1.18 -0.79 -19.88
N ASP A 19 1.29 -0.97 -21.21
CA ASP A 19 1.82 -2.20 -21.82
C ASP A 19 3.30 -2.53 -21.45
N ASP A 20 3.98 -1.65 -20.70
CA ASP A 20 5.33 -1.83 -20.17
C ASP A 20 5.47 -1.23 -18.75
N ILE A 21 4.97 -1.92 -17.72
CA ILE A 21 5.33 -1.59 -16.34
C ILE A 21 6.64 -2.31 -16.00
N PRO A 22 7.75 -1.58 -15.77
CA PRO A 22 9.06 -2.20 -15.59
C PRO A 22 9.26 -2.81 -14.18
N TYR A 23 8.17 -3.07 -13.46
CA TYR A 23 8.20 -3.53 -12.09
C TYR A 23 7.04 -4.48 -11.75
N GLU A 24 7.32 -5.40 -10.83
CA GLU A 24 6.32 -6.28 -10.21
C GLU A 24 6.23 -5.94 -8.71
N LEU A 25 5.00 -5.73 -8.22
CA LEU A 25 4.76 -5.45 -6.81
C LEU A 25 4.63 -6.75 -6.01
N ASN A 26 5.60 -7.00 -5.16
CA ASN A 26 5.61 -8.15 -4.25
C ASN A 26 5.21 -7.72 -2.84
N LEU A 27 4.15 -8.33 -2.28
CA LEU A 27 3.73 -8.04 -0.91
C LEU A 27 4.70 -8.66 0.11
N LEU A 28 5.61 -7.84 0.62
CA LEU A 28 6.60 -8.26 1.62
C LEU A 28 6.00 -8.44 3.02
N TYR A 29 5.19 -7.48 3.48
CA TYR A 29 4.67 -7.44 4.85
C TYR A 29 3.25 -6.86 4.89
N ARG A 30 2.41 -7.43 5.76
CA ARG A 30 1.10 -6.88 6.15
C ARG A 30 0.87 -7.15 7.63
N ALA A 31 0.68 -6.11 8.45
CA ALA A 31 0.52 -6.24 9.89
C ALA A 31 -0.57 -7.24 10.34
N SER A 32 -1.66 -7.36 9.59
CA SER A 32 -2.74 -8.32 9.88
C SER A 32 -2.41 -9.77 9.55
N ARG A 33 -1.33 -10.03 8.79
CA ARG A 33 -0.86 -11.38 8.40
C ARG A 33 0.44 -11.75 9.11
N ASP A 34 1.30 -10.77 9.34
CA ASP A 34 2.74 -10.95 9.60
C ASP A 34 3.17 -10.38 10.95
N ASP A 35 2.25 -10.24 11.92
CA ASP A 35 2.42 -9.60 13.22
C ASP A 35 2.66 -8.09 13.18
N ASN A 36 1.93 -7.33 14.00
CA ASN A 36 2.04 -5.86 14.05
C ASN A 36 3.22 -5.40 14.93
N THR A 37 4.45 -5.78 14.56
CA THR A 37 5.66 -5.37 15.28
C THR A 37 6.73 -4.82 14.34
N ALA A 38 7.54 -3.88 14.84
CA ALA A 38 8.68 -3.36 14.09
C ALA A 38 9.68 -4.47 13.74
N ALA A 39 9.88 -5.45 14.63
CA ALA A 39 10.75 -6.59 14.39
C ALA A 39 10.28 -7.43 13.20
N ALA A 40 8.98 -7.73 13.12
CA ALA A 40 8.42 -8.47 11.99
C ALA A 40 8.55 -7.68 10.67
N PHE A 41 8.25 -6.38 10.69
CA PHE A 41 8.46 -5.51 9.53
C PHE A 41 9.92 -5.53 9.05
N HIS A 42 10.89 -5.29 9.93
CA HIS A 42 12.31 -5.31 9.59
C HIS A 42 12.77 -6.68 9.07
N SER A 43 12.28 -7.78 9.63
CA SER A 43 12.63 -9.12 9.19
C SER A 43 12.23 -9.40 7.73
N LYS A 44 11.14 -8.78 7.26
CA LYS A 44 10.60 -9.00 5.91
C LYS A 44 11.05 -7.95 4.91
N CYS A 45 11.21 -6.69 5.34
CA CYS A 45 11.41 -5.55 4.44
C CYS A 45 12.85 -5.06 4.33
N ASN A 46 13.73 -5.36 5.29
CA ASN A 46 15.13 -4.92 5.20
C ASN A 46 15.84 -5.58 4.00
N ASN A 47 16.70 -4.80 3.33
CA ASN A 47 17.54 -5.24 2.20
C ASN A 47 16.75 -5.75 0.98
N LYS A 48 15.51 -5.30 0.79
CA LYS A 48 14.65 -5.70 -0.34
C LYS A 48 14.64 -4.73 -1.52
N GLY A 49 15.38 -3.61 -1.42
CA GLY A 49 15.38 -2.57 -2.45
C GLY A 49 14.29 -1.52 -2.23
N PRO A 50 13.83 -0.84 -3.30
CA PRO A 50 12.74 0.13 -3.23
C PRO A 50 11.49 -0.44 -2.56
N ILE A 51 10.82 0.37 -1.73
CA ILE A 51 9.58 -0.03 -1.06
C ILE A 51 8.46 0.97 -1.30
N ILE A 52 7.25 0.45 -1.41
CA ILE A 52 6.01 1.21 -1.27
C ILE A 52 5.38 0.79 0.06
N VAL A 53 4.96 1.77 0.85
CA VAL A 53 4.28 1.58 2.13
C VAL A 53 2.87 2.14 2.02
N VAL A 54 1.89 1.38 2.51
CA VAL A 54 0.48 1.78 2.59
C VAL A 54 0.01 1.55 4.02
N ILE A 55 -0.50 2.61 4.65
CA ILE A 55 -0.95 2.62 6.05
C ILE A 55 -2.39 3.09 6.08
N LYS A 56 -3.28 2.27 6.67
CA LYS A 56 -4.64 2.69 7.01
C LYS A 56 -4.69 3.17 8.44
N VAL A 57 -5.13 4.41 8.66
CA VAL A 57 -5.29 4.96 10.00
C VAL A 57 -6.51 4.31 10.66
N THR A 58 -6.35 3.83 11.90
CA THR A 58 -7.45 3.18 12.62
C THR A 58 -8.53 4.21 12.96
N ASN A 59 -9.81 3.82 12.83
CA ASN A 59 -10.98 4.69 13.04
C ASN A 59 -11.02 5.93 12.12
N SER A 60 -10.34 5.87 10.98
CA SER A 60 -10.38 6.91 9.95
C SER A 60 -10.46 6.26 8.58
N SER A 61 -10.94 7.01 7.59
CA SER A 61 -10.85 6.65 6.19
C SER A 61 -9.54 7.10 5.54
N GLN A 62 -8.67 7.74 6.32
CA GLN A 62 -7.37 8.21 5.87
C GLN A 62 -6.42 7.05 5.55
N ILE A 63 -5.80 7.16 4.38
CA ILE A 63 -4.72 6.30 3.92
C ILE A 63 -3.47 7.16 3.75
N ILE A 64 -2.36 6.70 4.30
CA ILE A 64 -1.04 7.30 4.11
C ILE A 64 -0.22 6.33 3.26
N GLU A 65 0.33 6.84 2.17
CA GLU A 65 1.16 6.11 1.24
C GLU A 65 2.53 6.75 1.13
N GLY A 66 3.54 5.97 0.78
CA GLY A 66 4.86 6.51 0.54
C GLY A 66 5.74 5.56 -0.23
N TYR A 67 6.65 6.15 -0.99
CA TYR A 67 7.69 5.44 -1.73
C TYR A 67 9.06 5.85 -1.23
N ASN A 68 9.93 4.87 -1.08
CA ASN A 68 11.35 5.09 -0.81
C ASN A 68 12.17 4.21 -1.76
N PRO A 69 12.99 4.79 -2.67
CA PRO A 69 13.82 4.03 -3.60
C PRO A 69 15.01 3.37 -2.90
N LEU A 70 15.37 3.84 -1.69
CA LEU A 70 16.48 3.29 -0.94
C LEU A 70 16.02 2.08 -0.15
N SER A 71 16.80 1.01 -0.19
CA SER A 71 16.53 -0.13 0.67
C SER A 71 16.58 0.28 2.14
N LEU A 72 15.55 -0.14 2.88
CA LEU A 72 15.59 -0.17 4.34
C LEU A 72 16.73 -1.09 4.78
N ASP A 73 17.47 -0.66 5.79
CA ASP A 73 18.40 -1.50 6.51
C ASP A 73 18.40 -1.10 8.00
N SER A 74 19.11 -1.87 8.81
CA SER A 74 19.29 -1.59 10.24
C SER A 74 20.52 -0.71 10.52
N ALA A 75 21.10 -0.08 9.50
CA ALA A 75 22.26 0.77 9.70
C ALA A 75 21.82 2.04 10.45
N LYS A 76 22.66 2.53 11.36
CA LYS A 76 22.41 3.75 12.13
C LYS A 76 22.79 5.01 11.35
N ASN A 77 22.76 4.94 10.03
CA ASN A 77 23.23 6.01 9.16
C ASN A 77 22.04 6.63 8.47
N ASP A 78 21.95 7.96 8.53
CA ASP A 78 20.94 8.68 7.78
C ASP A 78 21.20 8.54 6.27
N LYS A 79 20.15 8.26 5.52
CA LYS A 79 20.17 8.23 4.07
C LYS A 79 19.20 9.28 3.54
N SER A 80 19.59 9.97 2.48
CA SER A 80 18.75 10.97 1.84
C SER A 80 18.61 10.68 0.35
N THR A 81 17.44 10.99 -0.19
CA THR A 81 17.13 10.95 -1.61
C THR A 81 16.04 11.99 -1.90
N LYS A 82 16.01 12.49 -3.13
CA LYS A 82 14.95 13.39 -3.61
C LYS A 82 13.79 12.65 -4.26
N ASP A 83 13.96 11.36 -4.52
CA ASP A 83 12.97 10.54 -5.23
C ASP A 83 12.01 9.83 -4.27
N SER A 84 12.11 10.09 -2.95
CA SER A 84 11.12 9.66 -1.97
C SER A 84 9.94 10.63 -1.94
N PHE A 85 8.74 10.09 -1.75
CA PHE A 85 7.54 10.89 -1.55
C PHE A 85 6.61 10.24 -0.52
N ILE A 86 5.79 11.08 0.12
CA ILE A 86 4.70 10.68 0.99
C ILE A 86 3.45 11.35 0.45
N PHE A 87 2.36 10.60 0.40
CA PHE A 87 1.05 11.06 -0.01
C PHE A 87 0.03 10.64 1.05
N THR A 88 -1.00 11.47 1.24
CA THR A 88 -2.11 11.15 2.13
C THR A 88 -3.40 11.43 1.39
N ASP A 89 -4.33 10.50 1.49
CA ASP A 89 -5.67 10.64 0.95
C ASP A 89 -6.71 10.39 2.04
N GLU A 90 -7.80 11.14 1.99
CA GLU A 90 -8.98 10.90 2.80
C GLU A 90 -10.02 10.28 1.89
N ASN A 91 -10.12 8.95 1.92
CA ASN A 91 -11.14 8.28 1.15
C ASN A 91 -12.49 8.59 1.79
N GLU A 92 -13.24 9.57 1.31
CA GLU A 92 -14.64 9.72 1.70
C GLU A 92 -15.41 8.52 1.14
N LEU A 93 -15.37 7.40 1.86
CA LEU A 93 -16.36 6.35 1.71
C LEU A 93 -17.69 6.99 2.08
N GLN A 94 -18.41 7.50 1.08
CA GLN A 94 -19.81 7.87 1.24
C GLN A 94 -20.49 6.62 1.80
N SER A 95 -20.91 6.69 3.06
CA SER A 95 -21.67 5.62 3.69
C SER A 95 -22.94 5.44 2.88
N LEU A 96 -23.09 4.28 2.23
CA LEU A 96 -24.36 3.82 1.67
C LEU A 96 -25.34 3.51 2.80
#